data_AF-A0AAD9UE94-F1
#
_entry.id   AF-A0AAD9UE94-F1
#
_cell.length_a   1.000
_cell.length_b   1.000
_cell.length_c   1.000
_cell.angle_alpha   90.00
_cell.angle_beta   90.00
_cell.angle_gamma   90.00
#
_symmetry.space_group_name_H-M   'P 1'
#
loop_
_entity.id
_entity.type
_entity.pdbx_description
1 polymer ?
#
loop_
_entity_poly.entity_id
_entity_poly.type
_entity_poly.pdbx_seq_one_letter_code
_entity_poly.pdbx_strand_id
1 'polypeptide(L)'
;MLFWLACEDLKSEQNPELVEEKARLIYEDYISILSPKEVSLDSRVREVINRNMVDPTSHTFDEAQLQIYTLMHRDSYPRFLNSQIYKRLLQKQQLQQSSPPPPPPPPPPQQHQPPPQQQLHHQQQQQQQQQ
;
A
#
# COMPACT_ATOMS: atom_id res chain seq x y z
N MET A 1 6.05 -12.35 5.67
CA MET A 1 6.32 -11.31 4.65
C MET A 1 7.47 -10.38 5.03
N LEU A 2 7.59 -9.93 6.28
CA LEU A 2 8.66 -8.99 6.68
C LEU A 2 10.08 -9.49 6.36
N PHE A 3 10.38 -10.76 6.65
CA PHE A 3 11.64 -11.39 6.23
C PHE A 3 11.91 -11.25 4.73
N TRP A 4 10.91 -11.55 3.89
CA TRP A 4 11.06 -11.47 2.44
C TRP A 4 11.40 -10.05 1.97
N LEU A 5 10.74 -9.04 2.56
CA LEU A 5 11.01 -7.62 2.24
C LEU A 5 12.40 -7.18 2.70
N ALA A 6 12.85 -7.65 3.87
CA ALA A 6 14.19 -7.36 4.36
C ALA A 6 15.28 -7.93 3.42
N CYS A 7 15.06 -9.14 2.88
CA CYS A 7 15.95 -9.71 1.87
C CYS A 7 15.93 -8.93 0.55
N GLU A 8 14.79 -8.40 0.10
CA GLU A 8 14.76 -7.52 -1.09
C GLU A 8 15.54 -6.23 -0.86
N ASP A 9 15.37 -5.61 0.31
CA ASP A 9 16.10 -4.38 0.68
C ASP A 9 17.61 -4.62 0.74
N LEU A 10 18.05 -5.76 1.30
CA LEU A 10 19.46 -6.17 1.27
C LEU A 10 19.97 -6.34 -0.17
N LYS A 11 19.19 -6.96 -1.06
CA LYS A 11 19.59 -7.18 -2.45
C LYS A 11 19.76 -5.90 -3.26
N SER A 12 19.04 -4.84 -2.89
CA SER A 12 19.19 -3.53 -3.51
C SER A 12 20.37 -2.71 -2.97
N GLU A 13 21.02 -3.17 -1.90
CA GLU A 13 22.13 -2.47 -1.28
C GLU A 13 23.45 -2.76 -2.01
N GLN A 14 24.19 -1.68 -2.31
CA GLN A 14 25.45 -1.76 -3.02
C GLN A 14 26.64 -1.37 -2.13
N ASN A 15 26.39 -0.72 -0.99
CA ASN A 15 27.46 -0.39 -0.04
C ASN A 15 27.80 -1.62 0.82
N PRO A 16 29.04 -2.14 0.77
CA PRO A 16 29.45 -3.31 1.53
C PRO A 16 29.23 -3.20 3.05
N GLU A 17 29.46 -2.01 3.63
CA GLU A 17 29.27 -1.80 5.08
C GLU A 17 27.79 -1.93 5.45
N LEU A 18 26.89 -1.40 4.62
CA LEU A 18 25.45 -1.50 4.83
C LEU A 18 24.93 -2.90 4.54
N VAL A 19 25.50 -3.62 3.57
CA VAL A 19 25.19 -5.03 3.31
C VAL A 19 25.50 -5.86 4.56
N GLU A 20 26.67 -5.67 5.15
CA GLU A 20 27.07 -6.39 6.36
C GLU A 20 26.14 -6.07 7.54
N GLU A 21 25.85 -4.79 7.78
CA GLU A 21 24.93 -4.36 8.83
C GLU A 21 23.52 -4.97 8.65
N LYS A 22 22.93 -4.79 7.46
CA LYS A 22 21.60 -5.33 7.13
C LYS A 22 21.57 -6.85 7.25
N ALA A 23 22.61 -7.55 6.81
CA ALA A 23 22.68 -9.00 6.91
C ALA A 23 22.70 -9.47 8.37
N ARG A 24 23.45 -8.81 9.25
CA ARG A 24 23.42 -9.13 10.69
C ARG A 24 22.03 -8.90 11.29
N LEU A 25 21.38 -7.78 10.96
CA LEU A 25 20.02 -7.50 11.43
C LEU A 25 19.02 -8.56 10.96
N ILE A 26 19.06 -8.95 9.69
CA ILE A 26 18.20 -10.00 9.14
C ILE A 26 18.46 -11.34 9.85
N TYR A 27 19.73 -11.66 10.11
CA TYR A 27 20.10 -12.87 10.82
C TYR A 27 19.53 -12.89 12.25
N GLU A 28 19.75 -11.82 13.01
CA GLU A 28 19.27 -11.70 14.39
C GLU A 28 17.75 -11.74 14.46
N ASP A 29 17.05 -11.01 13.58
CA ASP A 29 15.60 -10.95 13.60
C ASP A 29 14.94 -12.23 13.08
N TYR A 30 15.43 -12.85 12.00
CA TYR A 30 14.66 -13.88 11.30
C TYR A 30 15.31 -15.26 11.27
N ILE A 31 16.62 -15.35 11.46
CA ILE A 31 17.35 -16.62 11.37
C ILE A 31 17.67 -17.18 12.75
N SER A 32 18.02 -16.34 13.73
CA SER A 32 18.36 -16.78 15.08
C SER A 32 17.23 -17.60 15.72
N ILE A 33 17.56 -18.78 16.28
CA ILE A 33 16.60 -19.63 17.03
C ILE A 33 16.07 -18.97 18.30
N LEU A 34 16.71 -17.88 18.74
CA LEU A 34 16.31 -17.14 19.92
C LEU A 34 15.36 -16.00 19.57
N SER A 35 15.15 -15.72 18.28
CA SER A 35 14.32 -14.61 17.85
C SER A 35 12.83 -14.96 17.93
N PRO A 36 11.98 -14.07 18.47
CA PRO A 36 10.54 -14.24 18.40
C PRO A 36 9.98 -14.10 16.97
N LYS A 37 10.76 -13.57 16.03
CA LYS A 37 10.37 -13.44 14.61
C LYS A 37 11.02 -14.51 13.72
N GLU A 38 11.64 -15.53 14.32
CA GLU A 38 12.28 -16.64 13.61
C GLU A 38 11.36 -17.21 12.52
N VAL A 39 11.92 -17.40 11.33
CA VAL A 39 11.22 -18.04 10.22
C VAL A 39 11.56 -19.53 10.16
N SER A 40 10.55 -20.34 9.82
CA SER A 40 10.72 -21.79 9.69
C SER A 40 11.60 -22.11 8.48
N LEU A 41 12.83 -22.59 8.74
CA LEU A 41 13.80 -22.97 7.71
C LEU A 41 14.27 -24.41 7.88
N ASP A 42 14.60 -25.06 6.76
CA ASP A 42 15.27 -26.37 6.79
C ASP A 42 16.69 -26.22 7.37
N SER A 43 17.15 -27.23 8.10
CA SER A 43 18.47 -27.24 8.75
C SER A 43 19.62 -26.97 7.78
N ARG A 44 19.56 -27.55 6.56
CA ARG A 44 20.56 -27.33 5.50
C ARG A 44 20.66 -25.86 5.10
N VAL A 45 19.53 -25.19 4.93
CA VAL A 45 19.49 -23.78 4.49
C VAL A 45 20.07 -22.88 5.58
N ARG A 46 19.71 -23.15 6.84
CA ARG A 46 20.29 -22.45 8.00
C ARG A 46 21.80 -22.62 8.09
N GLU A 47 22.31 -23.83 7.88
CA GLU A 47 23.75 -24.09 7.92
C GLU A 47 24.49 -23.27 6.85
N VAL A 48 23.95 -23.20 5.63
CA VAL A 48 24.51 -22.38 4.55
C VAL A 48 24.55 -20.90 4.94
N ILE A 49 23.45 -20.37 5.50
CA ILE A 49 23.43 -18.98 5.98
C ILE A 49 24.51 -18.76 7.05
N ASN A 50 24.60 -19.64 8.05
CA ASN A 50 25.59 -19.52 9.13
C ASN A 50 27.03 -19.46 8.60
N ARG A 51 27.33 -20.20 7.52
CA ARG A 51 28.63 -20.15 6.86
C ARG A 51 28.84 -18.85 6.09
N ASN A 52 27.82 -18.38 5.38
CA ASN A 52 27.90 -17.15 4.59
C ASN A 52 27.97 -15.90 5.48
N MET A 53 27.48 -15.95 6.72
CA MET A 53 27.56 -14.85 7.67
C MET A 53 29.00 -14.49 8.11
N VAL A 54 30.01 -15.29 7.75
CA VAL A 54 31.43 -14.91 7.94
C VAL A 54 31.83 -13.74 7.04
N ASP A 55 31.28 -13.68 5.83
CA ASP A 55 31.46 -12.60 4.86
C ASP A 55 30.15 -12.42 4.08
N PRO A 56 29.16 -11.73 4.68
CA PRO A 56 27.82 -11.66 4.11
C PRO A 56 27.79 -10.81 2.84
N THR A 57 27.08 -11.31 1.84
CA THR A 57 26.78 -10.61 0.58
C THR A 57 25.31 -10.25 0.50
N SER A 58 24.94 -9.43 -0.50
CA SER A 58 23.55 -9.11 -0.81
C SER A 58 22.68 -10.34 -1.11
N HIS A 59 23.30 -11.48 -1.44
CA HIS A 59 22.67 -12.76 -1.79
C HIS A 59 22.70 -13.80 -0.66
N THR A 60 23.15 -13.42 0.54
CA THR A 60 23.32 -14.33 1.70
C THR A 60 22.07 -15.15 2.02
N PHE A 61 20.89 -14.59 1.79
CA PHE A 61 19.60 -15.18 2.19
C PHE A 61 18.76 -15.69 1.01
N ASP A 62 19.30 -15.80 -0.21
CA ASP A 62 18.51 -16.15 -1.41
C ASP A 62 17.79 -17.49 -1.29
N GLU A 63 18.49 -18.54 -0.82
CA GLU A 63 17.87 -19.85 -0.61
C GLU A 63 16.78 -19.81 0.47
N ALA A 64 17.02 -19.09 1.56
CA ALA A 64 16.05 -18.94 2.65
C ALA A 64 14.82 -18.16 2.20
N GLN A 65 15.02 -17.09 1.42
CA GLN A 65 13.95 -16.28 0.87
C GLN A 65 13.05 -17.10 -0.06
N LEU A 66 13.65 -17.94 -0.93
CA LEU A 66 12.91 -18.84 -1.81
C LEU A 66 12.11 -19.90 -1.04
N GLN A 67 12.70 -20.47 0.01
CA GLN A 67 12.02 -21.44 0.87
C GLN A 67 10.80 -20.84 1.55
N ILE A 68 10.94 -19.65 2.16
CA ILE A 68 9.84 -18.95 2.80
C ILE A 68 8.76 -18.55 1.79
N TYR A 69 9.15 -18.09 0.59
CA TYR A 69 8.19 -17.82 -0.48
C TYR A 69 7.38 -19.07 -0.83
N THR A 70 8.06 -20.21 -1.01
CA THR A 70 7.41 -21.49 -1.36
C THR A 70 6.48 -21.96 -0.24
N LEU A 71 6.89 -21.82 1.03
CA LEU A 71 6.06 -22.13 2.19
C LEU A 71 4.81 -21.25 2.22
N MET A 72 4.96 -19.93 2.04
CA MET A 72 3.83 -19.02 1.96
C MET A 72 2.89 -19.37 0.81
N HIS A 73 3.44 -19.69 -0.37
CA HIS A 73 2.66 -20.03 -1.55
C HIS A 73 1.85 -21.33 -1.39
N ARG A 74 2.38 -22.32 -0.67
CA ARG A 74 1.72 -23.61 -0.46
C ARG A 74 0.68 -23.59 0.64
N ASP A 75 0.87 -22.77 1.67
CA ASP A 75 0.02 -22.83 2.87
C ASP A 75 -0.76 -21.52 3.09
N SER A 76 -0.06 -20.42 3.38
CA SER A 76 -0.71 -19.17 3.79
C SER A 76 -1.50 -18.51 2.65
N TYR A 77 -1.00 -18.58 1.41
CA TYR A 77 -1.60 -17.92 0.25
C TYR A 77 -2.95 -18.54 -0.17
N PRO A 78 -3.09 -19.86 -0.35
CA PRO A 78 -4.39 -20.48 -0.64
C PRO A 78 -5.40 -20.25 0.49
N ARG A 79 -4.96 -20.27 1.75
CA ARG A 79 -5.82 -19.95 2.90
C ARG A 79 -6.28 -18.49 2.87
N PHE A 80 -5.40 -17.56 2.52
CA PHE A 80 -5.75 -16.15 2.36
C PHE A 80 -6.81 -15.93 1.29
N LEU A 81 -6.65 -16.53 0.10
CA LEU A 81 -7.63 -16.42 -1.00
C LEU A 81 -9.01 -16.98 -0.62
N ASN A 82 -9.05 -18.00 0.23
CA ASN A 82 -10.31 -18.56 0.72
C ASN A 82 -10.90 -17.82 1.93
N SER A 83 -10.11 -16.95 2.57
CA SER A 83 -10.50 -16.25 3.80
C SER A 83 -11.60 -15.21 3.57
N GLN A 84 -12.36 -14.92 4.64
CA GLN A 84 -13.37 -13.86 4.62
C GLN A 84 -12.76 -12.46 4.47
N ILE A 85 -11.48 -12.29 4.79
CA ILE A 85 -10.77 -11.02 4.60
C ILE A 85 -10.72 -10.71 3.11
N TYR A 86 -10.19 -11.65 2.31
CA TYR A 86 -10.08 -11.48 0.88
C TYR A 86 -11.46 -11.36 0.19
N LYS A 87 -12.42 -12.21 0.57
CA LYS A 87 -13.79 -12.16 0.02
C LYS A 87 -14.49 -10.82 0.29
N ARG A 88 -14.35 -10.25 1.51
CA ARG A 88 -14.91 -8.93 1.82
C ARG A 88 -14.24 -7.81 1.03
N LEU A 89 -12.93 -7.89 0.78
CA LEU A 89 -12.24 -6.92 -0.06
C LEU A 89 -12.77 -6.96 -1.50
N LEU A 90 -12.96 -8.16 -2.08
CA LEU A 90 -13.56 -8.32 -3.40
C LEU A 90 -14.98 -7.74 -3.48
N GLN A 91 -15.81 -7.98 -2.46
CA GLN A 91 -17.17 -7.45 -2.41
C GLN A 91 -17.19 -5.91 -2.36
N LYS A 92 -16.31 -5.30 -1.54
CA LYS A 92 -16.18 -3.83 -1.49
C LYS A 92 -15.77 -3.24 -2.83
N GLN A 93 -14.87 -3.89 -3.55
CA GLN A 93 -14.45 -3.44 -4.88
C GLN A 93 -15.60 -3.51 -5.90
N GLN A 94 -16.42 -4.56 -5.86
CA GLN A 94 -17.58 -4.69 -6.75
C GLN A 94 -18.67 -3.63 -6.47
N LEU A 95 -18.89 -3.29 -5.19
CA LEU A 95 -19.83 -2.23 -4.80
C LEU A 95 -19.39 -0.82 -5.25
N GLN A 96 -18.08 -0.55 -5.28
CA GLN A 96 -17.55 0.72 -5.83
C GLN A 96 -17.68 0.82 -7.35
N GLN A 97 -17.74 -0.30 -8.07
CA GLN A 97 -17.93 -0.29 -9.53
C GLN A 97 -19.40 -0.25 -9.95
N SER A 98 -20.32 -0.60 -9.05
CA SER A 98 -21.77 -0.64 -9.29
C SER A 98 -22.55 0.53 -8.68
N SER A 99 -21.87 1.48 -8.02
CA SER A 99 -22.51 2.69 -7.53
C SER A 99 -22.98 3.56 -8.72
N PRO A 100 -24.26 3.98 -8.76
CA PRO A 100 -24.76 4.85 -9.81
C PRO A 100 -23.98 6.17 -9.84
N PRO A 101 -23.84 6.82 -11.02
CA PRO A 101 -23.17 8.10 -11.12
C PRO A 101 -23.84 9.11 -10.17
N PRO A 102 -23.08 10.03 -9.56
CA PRO A 102 -23.66 11.06 -8.71
C PRO A 102 -24.73 11.84 -9.48
N PRO A 103 -25.83 12.27 -8.81
CA PRO A 103 -26.84 13.08 -9.47
C PRO A 103 -26.20 14.34 -10.06
N PRO A 104 -26.71 14.85 -11.18
CA PRO A 104 -26.21 16.08 -11.77
C PRO A 104 -26.28 17.22 -10.74
N PRO A 105 -25.32 18.17 -10.76
CA PRO A 105 -25.33 19.30 -9.85
C PRO A 105 -26.65 20.08 -10.00
N PRO A 106 -27.17 20.66 -8.91
CA PRO A 106 -28.39 21.45 -8.97
C PRO A 106 -28.22 22.59 -9.99
N PRO A 107 -29.28 22.95 -10.73
CA PRO A 107 -29.21 24.07 -11.66
C PRO A 107 -28.76 25.33 -10.92
N PRO A 108 -27.95 26.20 -11.57
CA PRO A 108 -27.51 27.44 -10.95
C PRO A 108 -28.73 28.23 -10.46
N PRO A 109 -28.61 28.96 -9.33
CA PRO A 109 -29.70 29.80 -8.85
C PRO A 109 -30.18 30.67 -10.01
N GLN A 110 -31.46 30.57 -10.36
CA GLN A 110 -32.06 31.55 -11.26
C GLN A 110 -31.80 32.89 -10.59
N GLN A 111 -30.96 33.73 -11.21
CA GLN A 111 -30.80 35.11 -10.78
C GLN A 111 -32.23 35.65 -10.71
N HIS A 112 -32.71 35.90 -9.50
CA HIS A 112 -34.03 36.48 -9.30
C HIS A 112 -34.01 37.77 -10.11
N GLN A 113 -34.78 37.79 -11.21
CA GLN A 113 -35.06 39.06 -11.85
C GLN A 113 -35.63 39.94 -10.74
N PRO A 114 -35.06 41.15 -10.53
CA PRO A 114 -35.56 42.04 -9.50
C PRO A 114 -37.06 42.23 -9.74
N PRO A 115 -37.88 42.26 -8.67
CA PRO A 115 -39.32 42.41 -8.81
C PRO A 115 -39.62 43.67 -9.65
N PRO A 116 -40.68 43.67 -10.48
CA PRO A 116 -40.93 44.72 -11.47
C PRO A 116 -40.96 46.15 -10.89
N GLN A 117 -41.24 46.30 -9.59
CA GLN A 117 -41.15 47.58 -8.88
C GLN A 117 -39.72 48.16 -8.82
N GLN A 118 -38.69 47.32 -8.70
CA GLN A 118 -37.30 47.79 -8.70
C GLN A 118 -36.85 48.24 -10.10
N GLN A 119 -37.35 47.62 -11.18
CA GLN A 119 -37.10 48.09 -12.55
C GLN A 119 -37.75 49.45 -12.81
N LEU A 120 -38.96 49.67 -12.29
CA LEU A 120 -39.68 50.94 -12.42
C LEU A 120 -38.94 52.08 -11.70
N HIS A 121 -38.42 51.82 -10.49
CA HIS A 121 -37.63 52.79 -9.75
C HIS A 121 -36.32 53.14 -10.46
N HIS A 122 -35.63 52.13 -11.01
CA HIS A 122 -34.38 52.34 -11.76
C HIS A 122 -34.61 53.15 -13.04
N GLN A 123 -35.69 52.87 -13.76
CA GLN A 123 -36.05 53.62 -14.97
C GLN A 123 -36.43 55.07 -14.67
N GLN A 124 -37.14 55.31 -13.56
CA GLN A 124 -37.50 56.65 -13.11
C GLN A 124 -36.27 57.46 -12.67
N GLN A 125 -35.28 56.81 -12.03
CA GLN A 125 -34.02 57.44 -11.66
C GLN A 125 -33.17 57.82 -12.88
N GLN A 126 -33.17 56.99 -13.93
CA GLN A 126 -32.47 57.31 -15.18
C GLN A 126 -33.12 58.45 -15.97
N GLN A 127 -34.45 58.61 -15.90
CA GLN A 127 -35.13 59.75 -16.51
C GLN A 127 -34.87 61.08 -15.78
N GLN A 128 -34.64 61.05 -14.46
CA GLN A 128 -34.29 62.26 -13.69
C GLN A 128 -32.85 62.73 -13.91
N GLN A 129 -31.93 61.87 -14.34
CA GLN A 129 -30.55 62.29 -14.69
C GLN A 129 -30.42 62.85 -16.11
N GLN A 130 -31.48 62.80 -16.93
CA GLN A 130 -31.51 63.32 -18.30
C GLN A 130 -32.25 64.67 -18.43
N GLN A 131 -32.65 65.29 -17.32
CA GLN A 131 -33.16 66.68 -17.24
C GLN A 131 -32.19 67.53 -16.42
#